data_AF-A0A1F2S2I9-F1
#
_entry.id   AF-A0A1F2S2I9-F1
#
_cell.length_a   1.000
_cell.length_b   1.000
_cell.length_c   1.000
_cell.angle_alpha   90.00
_cell.angle_beta   90.00
_cell.angle_gamma   90.00
#
_symmetry.space_group_name_H-M   'P 1'
#
loop_
_entity.id
_entity.type
_entity.pdbx_description
1 polymer ?
#
loop_
_entity_poly.entity_id
_entity_poly.type
_entity_poly.pdbx_seq_one_letter_code
_entity_poly.pdbx_strand_id
1 'polypeptide(L)'
;MSASAAVGEDGLNRASVSDGVPIAPIDTIVIMKLLAGRAHDLADIEAIVSSGADRGFSRAAVQHAAPQGADTLERLFDNVDWDR
;
A
#
# COMPACT_ATOMS: atom_id res chain seq x y z
N MET A 1 -7.55 -6.14 19.49
CA MET A 1 -7.32 -4.74 19.06
C MET A 1 -7.50 -4.70 17.56
N SER A 2 -8.32 -3.78 17.04
CA SER A 2 -8.71 -3.76 15.62
C SER A 2 -7.56 -3.24 14.77
N ALA A 3 -7.16 -3.97 13.72
CA ALA A 3 -6.02 -3.65 12.84
C ALA A 3 -6.12 -2.25 12.21
N SER A 4 -7.33 -1.70 12.09
CA SER A 4 -7.58 -0.37 11.55
C SER A 4 -7.02 0.78 12.38
N ALA A 5 -6.80 0.61 13.70
CA ALA A 5 -6.30 1.68 14.55
C ALA A 5 -4.77 1.85 14.45
N ALA A 6 -4.03 0.74 14.30
CA ALA A 6 -2.57 0.76 14.27
C ALA A 6 -1.99 1.41 12.99
N VAL A 7 -2.66 1.23 11.84
CA VAL A 7 -2.24 1.85 10.56
C VAL A 7 -2.40 3.38 10.59
N GLY A 8 -3.36 3.90 11.37
CA GLY A 8 -3.65 5.32 11.43
C GLY A 8 -2.57 6.15 12.12
N GLU A 9 -2.08 5.72 13.29
CA GLU A 9 -1.14 6.52 14.09
C GLU A 9 0.30 6.46 13.58
N ASP A 10 0.77 5.28 13.15
CA ASP A 10 2.15 5.08 12.68
C ASP A 10 2.39 5.61 11.26
N GLY A 11 1.36 5.64 10.42
CA GLY A 11 1.42 6.21 9.07
C GLY A 11 1.51 7.73 9.09
N LEU A 12 0.81 8.40 10.01
CA LEU A 12 0.82 9.86 10.11
C LEU A 12 2.18 10.41 10.56
N ASN A 13 2.91 9.67 11.40
CA ASN A 13 4.25 10.07 11.87
C ASN A 13 5.33 10.02 10.78
N ARG A 14 5.07 9.34 9.66
CA ARG A 14 5.99 9.21 8.52
C ARG A 14 5.52 9.99 7.29
N ALA A 15 4.45 10.76 7.41
CA ALA A 15 3.91 11.54 6.31
C ALA A 15 4.94 12.55 5.80
N SER A 16 5.23 12.51 4.50
CA SER A 16 5.98 13.57 3.83
C SER A 16 5.06 14.77 3.59
N VAL A 17 5.63 15.95 3.37
CA VAL A 17 4.86 17.15 3.03
C VAL A 17 5.08 17.50 1.57
N SER A 18 4.00 17.70 0.82
CA SER A 18 4.00 18.17 -0.57
C SER A 18 3.11 19.41 -0.66
N ASP A 19 3.66 20.54 -1.11
CA ASP A 19 2.95 21.83 -1.20
C ASP A 19 2.24 22.27 0.10
N GLY A 20 2.85 21.96 1.25
CA GLY A 20 2.29 22.26 2.57
C GLY A 20 1.21 21.26 3.05
N VAL A 21 0.92 20.22 2.26
CA VAL A 21 -0.05 19.18 2.58
C VAL A 21 0.67 17.90 3.03
N PRO A 22 0.35 17.35 4.22
CA PRO A 22 0.84 16.03 4.62
C PRO A 22 0.28 14.94 3.71
N ILE A 23 1.17 14.13 3.14
CA ILE A 23 0.84 13.00 2.27
C ILE A 23 1.03 11.72 3.06
N ALA A 24 0.01 10.88 3.06
CA ALA A 24 0.10 9.57 3.68
C ALA A 24 1.23 8.75 3.04
N PRO A 25 2.00 7.99 3.84
CA PRO A 25 3.02 7.09 3.30
C PRO A 25 2.45 6.10 2.29
N ILE A 26 3.27 5.71 1.31
CA ILE A 26 2.85 4.85 0.19
C ILE A 26 2.31 3.50 0.70
N ASP A 27 2.98 2.87 1.66
CA ASP A 27 2.55 1.63 2.30
C ASP A 27 1.20 1.77 2.99
N THR A 28 0.98 2.91 3.66
CA THR A 28 -0.30 3.24 4.29
C THR A 28 -1.41 3.32 3.23
N ILE A 29 -1.16 3.96 2.09
CA ILE A 29 -2.11 4.06 0.98
C ILE A 29 -2.41 2.67 0.41
N VAL A 30 -1.39 1.83 0.16
CA VAL A 30 -1.55 0.46 -0.35
C VAL A 30 -2.38 -0.39 0.59
N ILE A 31 -2.09 -0.36 1.90
CA ILE A 31 -2.86 -1.08 2.92
C ILE A 31 -4.32 -0.64 2.89
N MET A 32 -4.59 0.67 2.95
CA MET A 32 -5.96 1.21 2.95
C MET A 32 -6.73 0.79 1.70
N LYS A 33 -6.07 0.80 0.53
CA LYS A 33 -6.65 0.37 -0.74
C LYS A 33 -6.96 -1.12 -0.78
N LEU A 34 -6.06 -1.97 -0.30
CA LEU A 34 -6.29 -3.41 -0.18
C LEU A 34 -7.44 -3.73 0.78
N LEU A 35 -7.53 -3.02 1.91
CA LEU A 35 -8.62 -3.18 2.87
C LEU A 35 -9.97 -2.71 2.30
N ALA A 36 -9.97 -1.66 1.47
CA ALA A 36 -11.17 -1.17 0.82
C ALA A 36 -11.67 -2.12 -0.29
N GLY A 37 -10.76 -2.79 -1.00
CA GLY A 37 -11.07 -3.89 -1.91
C GLY A 37 -11.93 -3.52 -3.12
N ARG A 38 -11.92 -2.26 -3.59
CA ARG A 38 -12.69 -1.85 -4.77
C ARG A 38 -11.90 -2.12 -6.05
N ALA A 39 -12.61 -2.32 -7.16
CA ALA A 39 -11.98 -2.57 -8.47
C ALA A 39 -10.96 -1.50 -8.88
N HIS A 40 -11.26 -0.21 -8.62
CA HIS A 40 -10.36 0.90 -8.95
C HIS A 40 -9.10 0.93 -8.07
N ASP A 41 -9.16 0.38 -6.85
CA ASP A 41 -8.01 0.38 -5.95
C ASP A 41 -6.87 -0.50 -6.49
N LEU A 42 -7.18 -1.53 -7.29
CA LEU A 42 -6.17 -2.38 -7.92
C LEU A 42 -5.27 -1.60 -8.89
N ALA A 43 -5.86 -0.77 -9.76
CA ALA A 43 -5.11 0.04 -10.71
C ALA A 43 -4.22 1.07 -10.01
N ASP A 44 -4.70 1.65 -8.91
CA ASP A 44 -3.90 2.59 -8.12
C ASP A 44 -2.70 1.90 -7.45
N ILE A 45 -2.91 0.70 -6.89
CA ILE A 45 -1.82 -0.09 -6.29
C ILE A 45 -0.80 -0.47 -7.38
N GLU A 46 -1.26 -0.91 -8.55
CA GLU A 46 -0.40 -1.25 -9.68
C GLU A 46 0.46 -0.05 -10.14
N ALA A 47 -0.12 1.15 -10.21
CA ALA A 47 0.60 2.38 -10.55
C ALA A 47 1.68 2.71 -9.50
N ILE A 48 1.36 2.56 -8.21
CA ILE A 48 2.30 2.76 -7.10
C ILE A 48 3.45 1.76 -7.17
N VAL A 49 3.16 0.49 -7.41
CA VAL A 49 4.17 -0.56 -7.54
C VAL A 49 5.08 -0.30 -8.75
N SER A 50 4.49 0.11 -9.86
CA SER A 50 5.18 0.44 -11.11
C SER A 50 6.14 1.62 -10.96
N SER A 51 5.84 2.58 -10.07
CA SER A 51 6.68 3.76 -9.82
C SER A 51 7.99 3.46 -9.08
N GLY A 52 8.24 2.19 -8.72
CA GLY A 52 9.47 1.77 -8.03
C GLY A 52 9.36 1.80 -6.51
N ALA A 53 8.14 1.70 -5.96
CA ALA A 53 7.97 1.50 -4.53
C ALA A 53 8.72 0.24 -4.05
N ASP A 54 9.29 0.31 -2.85
CA ASP A 54 10.01 -0.82 -2.25
C ASP A 54 9.03 -1.99 -1.99
N ARG A 55 9.20 -3.05 -2.79
CA ARG A 55 8.36 -4.24 -2.72
C ARG A 55 8.56 -5.01 -1.41
N GLY A 56 9.79 -5.12 -0.92
CA GLY A 56 10.10 -5.82 0.33
C GLY A 56 9.44 -5.14 1.52
N PHE A 57 9.52 -3.81 1.56
CA PHE A 57 8.83 -3.01 2.56
C PHE A 57 7.31 -3.12 2.46
N SER A 58 6.75 -3.01 1.24
CA SER A 58 5.31 -3.11 1.00
C SER A 58 4.75 -4.49 1.40
N ARG A 59 5.49 -5.58 1.13
CA ARG A 59 5.14 -6.93 1.58
C ARG A 59 5.06 -7.00 3.10
N ALA A 60 6.11 -6.54 3.80
CA ALA A 60 6.14 -6.57 5.25
C ALA A 60 4.98 -5.76 5.86
N ALA A 61 4.70 -4.58 5.31
CA ALA A 61 3.62 -3.71 5.77
C ALA A 61 2.23 -4.36 5.55
N VAL A 62 1.98 -4.91 4.36
CA VAL A 62 0.70 -5.59 4.06
C VAL A 62 0.53 -6.87 4.86
N GLN A 63 1.58 -7.68 5.01
CA GLN A 63 1.53 -8.90 5.81
C GLN A 63 1.20 -8.62 7.29
N HIS A 64 1.66 -7.49 7.81
CA HIS A 64 1.36 -7.06 9.17
C HIS A 64 -0.06 -6.49 9.31
N ALA A 65 -0.46 -5.59 8.41
CA ALA A 65 -1.66 -4.76 8.60
C ALA A 65 -2.90 -5.22 7.83
N ALA A 66 -2.71 -5.92 6.70
CA ALA A 66 -3.78 -6.40 5.82
C ALA A 66 -3.41 -7.77 5.21
N PRO A 67 -3.18 -8.82 6.04
CA PRO A 67 -2.68 -10.11 5.56
C PRO A 67 -3.58 -10.76 4.49
N GLN A 68 -4.90 -10.50 4.53
CA GLN A 68 -5.86 -10.95 3.51
C GLN A 68 -5.61 -10.33 2.11
N GLY A 69 -4.90 -9.21 2.04
CA GLY A 69 -4.51 -8.54 0.79
C GLY A 69 -3.16 -9.00 0.23
N ALA A 70 -2.42 -9.85 0.94
CA ALA A 70 -1.06 -10.25 0.55
C ALA A 70 -1.05 -10.97 -0.82
N ASP A 71 -1.93 -11.95 -1.03
CA ASP A 71 -2.04 -12.66 -2.31
C ASP A 71 -2.40 -11.73 -3.47
N THR A 72 -3.17 -10.68 -3.21
CA THR A 72 -3.53 -9.68 -4.23
C THR A 72 -2.33 -8.82 -4.57
N LEU A 73 -1.57 -8.39 -3.57
CA LEU A 73 -0.35 -7.62 -3.76
C LEU A 73 0.70 -8.42 -4.56
N GLU A 74 0.91 -9.70 -4.27
CA GLU A 74 1.87 -10.53 -5.03
C GLU A 74 1.48 -10.65 -6.50
N ARG A 75 0.20 -10.88 -6.82
CA ARG A 75 -0.26 -10.91 -8.22
C ARG A 75 -0.01 -9.60 -8.95
N LEU A 76 -0.16 -8.47 -8.26
CA LEU A 76 0.13 -7.15 -8.84
C LEU A 76 1.63 -6.96 -9.07
N PHE A 77 2.50 -7.46 -8.19
CA PHE A 77 3.94 -7.46 -8.44
C PHE A 77 4.30 -8.28 -9.67
N ASP A 78 3.74 -9.48 -9.80
CA ASP A 78 3.97 -10.35 -10.94
C ASP A 78 3.52 -9.69 -12.26
N ASN A 79 2.34 -9.06 -12.28
CA ASN A 79 1.83 -8.36 -13.46
C ASN A 79 2.77 -7.24 -13.93
N VAL A 80 3.26 -6.41 -12.99
CA VAL A 80 4.19 -5.32 -13.31
C VAL A 80 5.54 -5.85 -13.85
N ASP A 81 5.95 -7.05 -13.44
CA ASP A 81 7.16 -7.69 -13.98
C ASP A 81 6.96 -8.26 -15.38
N TRP A 82 5.76 -8.73 -15.71
CA TRP A 82 5.42 -9.21 -17.06
C TRP A 82 5.36 -8.08 -18.10
N ASP A 83 5.01 -6.87 -17.69
CA ASP A 83 4.89 -5.70 -18.58
C ASP A 83 6.23 -4.99 -18.87
N ARG A 84 7.35 -5.45 -18.30
CA ARG A 84 8.71 -4.90 -18.48
C ARG A 84 9.59 -5.73 -19.40
#